data_AF-A0A7Y1AB43-F1
#
_entry.id   AF-A0A7Y1AB43-F1
#
_cell.length_a   1.000
_cell.length_b   1.000
_cell.length_c   1.000
_cell.angle_alpha   90.00
_cell.angle_beta   90.00
_cell.angle_gamma   90.00
#
_symmetry.space_group_name_H-M   'P 1'
#
loop_
_entity.id
_entity.type
_entity.pdbx_description
1 polymer ?
#
loop_
_entity_poly.entity_id
_entity_poly.type
_entity_poly.pdbx_seq_one_letter_code
_entity_poly.pdbx_strand_id
1 'polypeptide(L)'
;MHNYPAESLDIQARLYGLGLMPAHLMLIGSFIVAYGLFETTLERALWSLSETDVAGTRPFTEKLKSEDQFKMLGGGNSNLSDKCNAVLKVAANAAVDLNDYRNSLVHGYLLAVGGTPMFMRNPAWHDVKRNKPVGDAYIDEPFQDLVLIAAWTLFKVVQLAEKSLADPAAERAIEALAEDVNRARSYANETRHLCQLMNSEKY
;
A
#
# COMPACT_ATOMS: atom_id res chain seq x y z
N MET A 1 -10.06 -39.73 6.65
CA MET A 1 -9.98 -38.33 7.13
C MET A 1 -9.03 -37.60 6.20
N HIS A 2 -9.39 -36.40 5.76
CA HIS A 2 -8.57 -35.63 4.82
C HIS A 2 -7.32 -35.07 5.52
N ASN A 3 -6.14 -35.19 4.92
CA ASN A 3 -4.88 -34.75 5.53
C ASN A 3 -4.52 -33.33 5.09
N TYR A 4 -5.25 -32.35 5.62
CA TYR A 4 -5.03 -30.93 5.30
C TYR A 4 -3.59 -30.45 5.52
N PRO A 5 -2.89 -30.82 6.63
CA PRO A 5 -1.51 -30.39 6.82
C PRO A 5 -0.57 -30.85 5.71
N ALA A 6 -0.62 -32.12 5.31
CA ALA A 6 0.26 -32.64 4.27
C ALA A 6 0.03 -31.97 2.90
N GLU A 7 -1.24 -31.76 2.53
CA GLU A 7 -1.56 -31.06 1.28
C GLU A 7 -1.13 -29.60 1.28
N SER A 8 -1.31 -28.90 2.41
CA SER A 8 -0.85 -27.51 2.54
C SER A 8 0.66 -27.39 2.45
N LEU A 9 1.41 -28.39 2.92
CA LEU A 9 2.87 -28.42 2.81
C LEU A 9 3.32 -28.69 1.36
N ASP A 10 2.63 -29.56 0.62
CA ASP A 10 2.90 -29.78 -0.82
C ASP A 10 2.71 -28.48 -1.62
N ILE A 11 1.64 -27.73 -1.33
CA ILE A 11 1.38 -26.43 -1.98
C ILE A 11 2.50 -25.43 -1.66
N GLN A 12 2.90 -25.33 -0.38
CA GLN A 12 4.00 -24.45 0.02
C GLN A 12 5.31 -24.81 -0.69
N ALA A 13 5.64 -26.11 -0.77
CA ALA A 13 6.84 -26.57 -1.49
C ALA A 13 6.82 -26.17 -2.98
N ARG A 14 5.66 -26.21 -3.63
CA ARG A 14 5.51 -25.73 -5.02
C ARG A 14 5.75 -24.23 -5.15
N LEU A 15 5.26 -23.43 -4.19
CA LEU A 15 5.51 -21.99 -4.16
C LEU A 15 7.00 -21.68 -3.93
N TYR A 16 7.69 -22.47 -3.10
CA TYR A 16 9.13 -22.34 -2.91
C TYR A 16 9.88 -22.63 -4.22
N GLY A 17 9.43 -23.61 -4.99
CA GLY A 17 9.94 -23.89 -6.34
C GLY A 17 9.79 -22.71 -7.32
N LEU A 18 8.91 -21.75 -7.03
CA LEU A 18 8.73 -20.50 -7.79
C LEU A 18 9.50 -19.31 -7.19
N GLY A 19 10.40 -19.55 -6.25
CA GLY A 19 11.25 -18.52 -5.62
C GLY A 19 10.64 -17.85 -4.39
N LEU A 20 9.37 -18.12 -4.04
CA LEU A 20 8.72 -17.56 -2.85
C LEU A 20 9.19 -18.24 -1.57
N MET A 21 10.40 -17.92 -1.13
CA MET A 21 10.97 -18.45 0.11
C MET A 21 10.14 -18.10 1.34
N PRO A 22 10.24 -18.87 2.45
CA PRO A 22 9.49 -18.58 3.67
C PRO A 22 9.61 -17.13 4.17
N ALA A 23 10.81 -16.54 4.09
CA ALA A 23 11.04 -15.14 4.47
C ALA A 23 10.21 -14.16 3.61
N HIS A 24 10.17 -14.38 2.29
CA HIS A 24 9.35 -13.57 1.38
C HIS A 24 7.87 -13.63 1.74
N LEU A 25 7.35 -14.85 2.01
CA LEU A 25 5.95 -15.05 2.38
C LEU A 25 5.61 -14.41 3.73
N MET A 26 6.53 -14.46 4.70
CA MET A 26 6.37 -13.76 5.98
C MET A 26 6.26 -12.26 5.78
N LEU A 27 7.16 -11.65 4.99
CA LEU A 27 7.14 -10.21 4.71
C LEU A 27 5.90 -9.79 3.91
N ILE A 28 5.46 -10.60 2.94
CA ILE A 28 4.18 -10.40 2.23
C ILE A 28 3.03 -10.38 3.24
N GLY A 29 2.95 -11.38 4.12
CA GLY A 29 1.91 -11.45 5.16
C GLY A 29 1.92 -10.22 6.07
N SER A 30 3.10 -9.83 6.57
CA SER A 30 3.27 -8.64 7.40
C SER A 30 2.84 -7.36 6.69
N PHE A 31 3.23 -7.20 5.42
CA PHE A 31 2.83 -6.05 4.60
C PHE A 31 1.32 -5.99 4.40
N ILE A 32 0.68 -7.10 4.05
CA ILE A 32 -0.78 -7.15 3.83
C ILE A 32 -1.53 -6.80 5.12
N VAL A 33 -1.08 -7.30 6.27
CA VAL A 33 -1.68 -6.95 7.56
C VAL A 33 -1.50 -5.46 7.88
N ALA A 34 -0.29 -4.92 7.73
CA ALA A 34 -0.01 -3.50 7.97
C ALA A 34 -0.81 -2.58 7.03
N TYR A 35 -0.93 -2.95 5.75
CA TYR A 35 -1.70 -2.21 4.77
C TYR A 35 -3.20 -2.26 5.09
N GLY A 36 -3.73 -3.41 5.52
CA GLY A 36 -5.14 -3.52 5.95
C GLY A 36 -5.46 -2.65 7.18
N LEU A 37 -4.52 -2.53 8.14
CA LEU A 37 -4.64 -1.59 9.26
C LEU A 37 -4.67 -0.13 8.77
N PHE A 38 -3.83 0.22 7.80
CA PHE A 38 -3.87 1.51 7.13
C PHE A 38 -5.23 1.77 6.45
N GLU A 39 -5.71 0.86 5.58
CA GLU A 39 -6.96 1.06 4.82
C GLU A 39 -8.18 1.25 5.74
N THR A 40 -8.32 0.40 6.75
CA THR A 40 -9.45 0.48 7.69
C THR A 40 -9.40 1.72 8.58
N THR A 41 -8.21 2.22 8.89
CA THR A 41 -8.04 3.44 9.69
C THR A 41 -8.15 4.70 8.84
N LEU A 42 -7.73 4.64 7.57
CA LEU A 42 -7.87 5.73 6.60
C LEU A 42 -9.32 6.17 6.50
N GLU A 43 -10.25 5.22 6.37
CA GLU A 43 -11.68 5.53 6.28
C GLU A 43 -12.15 6.42 7.45
N ARG A 44 -11.80 6.05 8.68
CA ARG A 44 -12.13 6.83 9.88
C ARG A 44 -11.44 8.19 9.89
N ALA A 45 -10.18 8.24 9.48
CA ALA A 45 -9.45 9.51 9.35
C ALA A 45 -10.13 10.46 8.35
N LEU A 46 -10.67 9.95 7.25
CA LEU A 46 -11.38 10.77 6.27
C LEU A 46 -12.68 11.33 6.83
N TRP A 47 -13.42 10.58 7.65
CA TRP A 47 -14.62 11.11 8.32
C TRP A 47 -14.27 12.29 9.23
N SER A 48 -13.22 12.14 10.03
CA SER A 48 -12.71 13.21 10.90
C SER A 48 -12.25 14.42 10.09
N LEU A 49 -11.39 14.23 9.09
CA LEU A 49 -10.87 15.32 8.25
C LEU A 49 -11.97 16.01 7.42
N SER A 50 -13.09 15.34 7.17
CA SER A 50 -14.27 15.92 6.50
C SER A 50 -15.27 16.54 7.48
N GLU A 51 -14.97 16.53 8.78
CA GLU A 51 -15.85 17.00 9.86
C GLU A 51 -17.28 16.42 9.75
N THR A 52 -17.38 15.18 9.27
CA THR A 52 -18.66 14.53 8.97
C THR A 52 -18.94 13.44 9.99
N ASP A 53 -20.02 13.60 10.75
CA ASP A 53 -20.55 12.52 11.57
C ASP A 53 -21.29 11.50 10.69
N VAL A 54 -20.86 10.24 10.79
CA VAL A 54 -21.42 9.12 10.02
C VAL A 54 -22.30 8.20 10.88
N ALA A 55 -22.46 8.48 12.18
CA ALA A 55 -23.21 7.64 13.09
C ALA A 55 -24.65 7.39 12.61
N GLY A 56 -25.04 6.11 12.55
CA GLY A 56 -26.38 5.70 12.13
C GLY A 56 -26.67 5.86 10.63
N THR A 57 -25.68 6.21 9.81
CA THR A 57 -25.83 6.36 8.35
C THR A 57 -24.81 5.51 7.59
N ARG A 58 -25.06 5.30 6.29
CA ARG A 58 -24.10 4.66 5.40
C ARG A 58 -22.96 5.66 5.11
N PRO A 59 -21.70 5.34 5.43
CA PRO A 59 -20.62 6.30 5.29
C PRO A 59 -20.36 6.64 3.81
N PHE A 60 -20.03 7.90 3.53
CA PHE A 60 -19.80 8.36 2.16
C PHE A 60 -18.57 7.69 1.51
N THR A 61 -17.60 7.29 2.34
CA THR A 61 -16.36 6.62 1.96
C THR A 61 -16.58 5.28 1.27
N GLU A 62 -17.70 4.61 1.51
CA GLU A 62 -18.02 3.32 0.89
C GLU A 62 -18.15 3.43 -0.64
N LYS A 63 -18.53 4.60 -1.16
CA LYS A 63 -18.63 4.84 -2.61
C LYS A 63 -17.32 5.33 -3.22
N LEU A 64 -16.31 5.62 -2.41
CA LEU A 64 -15.03 6.16 -2.88
C LEU A 64 -14.09 5.02 -3.24
N LYS A 65 -13.54 5.08 -4.45
CA LYS A 65 -12.36 4.30 -4.81
C LYS A 65 -11.13 4.79 -4.07
N SER A 66 -10.13 3.94 -3.91
CA SER A 66 -8.91 4.22 -3.15
C SER A 66 -8.22 5.52 -3.60
N GLU A 67 -8.17 5.82 -4.91
CA GLU A 67 -7.54 7.05 -5.38
C GLU A 67 -8.26 8.32 -4.88
N ASP A 68 -9.58 8.28 -4.75
CA ASP A 68 -10.35 9.42 -4.26
C ASP A 68 -10.21 9.56 -2.74
N GLN A 69 -10.10 8.43 -2.01
CA GLN A 69 -9.75 8.45 -0.59
C GLN A 69 -8.36 9.06 -0.35
N PHE A 70 -7.35 8.71 -1.15
CA PHE A 70 -6.01 9.31 -1.02
C PHE A 70 -6.01 10.79 -1.37
N LYS A 71 -6.78 11.23 -2.37
CA LYS A 71 -6.94 12.66 -2.67
C LYS A 71 -7.55 13.40 -1.49
N MET A 72 -8.55 12.83 -0.83
CA MET A 72 -9.14 13.45 0.37
C MET A 72 -8.13 13.55 1.50
N LEU A 73 -7.37 12.48 1.77
CA LEU A 73 -6.28 12.52 2.75
C LEU A 73 -5.29 13.65 2.44
N GLY A 74 -4.86 13.76 1.18
CA GLY A 74 -3.89 14.78 0.75
C GLY A 74 -4.47 16.19 0.64
N GLY A 75 -5.80 16.33 0.67
CA GLY A 75 -6.49 17.61 0.80
C GLY A 75 -6.46 18.16 2.22
N GLY A 76 -6.30 17.28 3.22
CA GLY A 76 -6.21 17.67 4.62
C GLY A 76 -7.47 18.36 5.12
N ASN A 77 -7.31 19.32 6.05
CA ASN A 77 -8.41 20.15 6.56
C ASN A 77 -7.89 21.56 6.88
N SER A 78 -8.70 22.60 6.64
CA SER A 78 -8.32 24.01 6.86
C SER A 78 -8.10 24.39 8.32
N ASN A 79 -8.59 23.59 9.26
CA ASN A 79 -8.40 23.78 10.70
C ASN A 79 -7.07 23.19 11.20
N LEU A 80 -6.34 22.47 10.34
CA LEU A 80 -4.98 21.98 10.62
C LEU A 80 -3.93 22.97 10.12
N SER A 81 -2.74 22.92 10.71
CA SER A 81 -1.58 23.69 10.27
C SER A 81 -1.17 23.33 8.84
N ASP A 82 -0.55 24.28 8.15
CA ASP A 82 0.03 24.06 6.83
C ASP A 82 1.07 22.93 6.83
N LYS A 83 1.81 22.78 7.94
CA LYS A 83 2.81 21.71 8.09
C LYS A 83 2.16 20.34 8.19
N CYS A 84 1.11 20.21 9.00
CA CYS A 84 0.35 18.98 9.12
C CYS A 84 -0.26 18.59 7.77
N ASN A 85 -0.94 19.53 7.10
CA ASN A 85 -1.50 19.32 5.76
C ASN A 85 -0.43 18.94 4.72
N ALA A 86 0.77 19.51 4.80
CA ALA A 86 1.87 19.12 3.93
C ALA A 86 2.30 17.66 4.14
N VAL A 87 2.39 17.19 5.40
CA VAL A 87 2.70 15.77 5.69
C VAL A 87 1.60 14.85 5.17
N LEU A 88 0.32 15.17 5.40
CA LEU A 88 -0.80 14.39 4.88
C LEU A 88 -0.77 14.28 3.35
N LYS A 89 -0.40 15.36 2.66
CA LYS A 89 -0.23 15.36 1.21
C LYS A 89 0.90 14.45 0.73
N VAL A 90 2.03 14.41 1.44
CA VAL A 90 3.12 13.48 1.10
C VAL A 90 2.70 12.03 1.38
N ALA A 91 2.02 11.77 2.50
CA ALA A 91 1.49 10.46 2.86
C ALA A 91 0.47 9.95 1.81
N ALA A 92 -0.42 10.82 1.33
CA ALA A 92 -1.35 10.50 0.26
C ALA A 92 -0.65 10.06 -1.04
N ASN A 93 0.44 10.75 -1.42
CA ASN A 93 1.23 10.34 -2.59
C ASN A 93 1.88 8.98 -2.39
N ALA A 94 2.47 8.73 -1.21
CA ALA A 94 3.04 7.42 -0.88
C ALA A 94 1.98 6.31 -0.87
N ALA A 95 0.75 6.61 -0.43
CA ALA A 95 -0.36 5.66 -0.46
C ALA A 95 -0.75 5.25 -1.89
N VAL A 96 -0.70 6.17 -2.85
CA VAL A 96 -0.97 5.86 -4.27
C VAL A 96 0.06 4.85 -4.80
N ASP A 97 1.34 5.06 -4.51
CA ASP A 97 2.43 4.14 -4.87
C ASP A 97 2.25 2.76 -4.24
N LEU A 98 2.07 2.70 -2.91
CA LEU A 98 1.90 1.44 -2.19
C LEU A 98 0.63 0.69 -2.60
N ASN A 99 -0.45 1.39 -2.93
CA ASN A 99 -1.67 0.77 -3.42
C ASN A 99 -1.45 0.05 -4.76
N ASP A 100 -0.62 0.61 -5.64
CA ASP A 100 -0.29 -0.06 -6.91
C ASP A 100 0.54 -1.33 -6.67
N TYR A 101 1.56 -1.25 -5.81
CA TYR A 101 2.35 -2.41 -5.38
C TYR A 101 1.46 -3.49 -4.74
N ARG A 102 0.60 -3.12 -3.78
CA ARG A 102 -0.34 -4.02 -3.13
C ARG A 102 -1.29 -4.67 -4.14
N ASN A 103 -1.80 -3.91 -5.10
CA ASN A 103 -2.68 -4.45 -6.13
C ASN A 103 -1.96 -5.46 -7.02
N SER A 104 -0.70 -5.20 -7.36
CA SER A 104 0.13 -6.15 -8.11
C SER A 104 0.42 -7.40 -7.28
N LEU A 105 0.74 -7.26 -6.00
CA LEU A 105 1.00 -8.38 -5.09
C LEU A 105 -0.22 -9.31 -4.92
N VAL A 106 -1.41 -8.73 -4.79
CA VAL A 106 -2.64 -9.49 -4.49
C VAL A 106 -3.35 -10.00 -5.75
N HIS A 107 -3.28 -9.27 -6.86
CA HIS A 107 -4.02 -9.58 -8.09
C HIS A 107 -3.13 -9.96 -9.27
N GLY A 108 -1.81 -9.88 -9.11
CA GLY A 108 -0.85 -10.22 -10.15
C GLY A 108 -0.66 -11.72 -10.30
N TYR A 109 -0.18 -12.11 -11.48
CA TYR A 109 0.26 -13.46 -11.78
C TYR A 109 1.71 -13.64 -11.31
N LEU A 110 1.97 -14.71 -10.55
CA LEU A 110 3.31 -15.03 -10.07
C LEU A 110 4.21 -15.51 -11.22
N LEU A 111 5.36 -14.87 -11.35
CA LEU A 111 6.42 -15.21 -12.29
C LEU A 111 7.73 -15.36 -11.51
N ALA A 112 8.55 -16.34 -11.90
CA ALA A 112 9.93 -16.46 -11.43
C ALA A 112 10.86 -15.99 -12.56
N VAL A 113 11.30 -14.74 -12.52
CA VAL A 113 12.19 -14.17 -13.55
C VAL A 113 13.61 -14.16 -13.00
N GLY A 114 14.51 -14.92 -13.63
CA GLY A 114 15.92 -14.97 -13.19
C GLY A 114 16.15 -15.57 -11.80
N GLY A 115 15.16 -16.29 -11.25
CA GLY A 115 15.22 -16.86 -9.89
C GLY A 115 14.52 -16.01 -8.82
N THR A 116 14.22 -14.74 -9.12
CA THR A 116 13.51 -13.85 -8.20
C THR A 116 12.01 -13.84 -8.51
N PRO A 117 11.13 -14.07 -7.50
CA PRO A 117 9.69 -14.00 -7.71
C PRO A 117 9.21 -12.56 -7.95
N MET A 118 8.22 -12.41 -8.82
CA MET A 118 7.49 -11.17 -9.00
C MET A 118 6.01 -11.45 -9.30
N PHE A 119 5.13 -10.53 -8.93
CA PHE A 119 3.72 -10.59 -9.31
C PHE A 119 3.44 -9.55 -10.38
N MET A 120 2.95 -9.97 -11.56
CA MET A 120 2.66 -9.08 -12.67
C MET A 120 1.16 -8.93 -12.90
N ARG A 121 0.66 -7.70 -12.86
CA ARG A 121 -0.74 -7.34 -13.03
C ARG A 121 -1.00 -6.77 -14.42
N ASN A 122 -2.10 -7.21 -15.03
CA ASN A 122 -2.54 -6.82 -16.38
C ASN A 122 -1.49 -7.01 -17.49
N PRO A 123 -0.73 -8.13 -17.55
CA PRO A 123 0.25 -8.30 -18.60
C PRO A 123 -0.42 -8.30 -19.99
N ALA A 124 0.27 -7.71 -20.97
CA ALA A 124 -0.12 -7.69 -22.37
C ALA A 124 0.31 -8.98 -23.09
N TRP A 125 -0.06 -10.14 -22.55
CA TRP A 125 0.27 -11.43 -23.17
C TRP A 125 -0.37 -11.55 -24.54
N HIS A 126 0.37 -12.09 -25.51
CA HIS A 126 -0.11 -12.34 -26.87
C HIS A 126 -0.70 -11.08 -27.54
N ASP A 127 -0.03 -9.93 -27.40
CA ASP A 127 -0.37 -8.67 -28.06
C ASP A 127 -1.77 -8.10 -27.70
N VAL A 128 -2.36 -8.55 -26.60
CA VAL A 128 -3.66 -8.03 -26.16
C VAL A 128 -3.53 -6.59 -25.68
N LYS A 129 -4.36 -5.70 -26.23
CA LYS A 129 -4.50 -4.32 -25.76
C LYS A 129 -5.33 -4.29 -24.48
N ARG A 130 -4.77 -3.76 -23.40
CA ARG A 130 -5.43 -3.60 -22.10
C ARG A 130 -5.77 -2.14 -21.84
N ASN A 131 -6.93 -1.89 -21.25
CA ASN A 131 -7.33 -0.56 -20.78
C ASN A 131 -6.78 -0.20 -19.39
N LYS A 132 -6.33 -1.21 -18.63
CA LYS A 132 -5.74 -1.03 -17.29
C LYS A 132 -4.22 -1.01 -17.41
N PRO A 133 -3.51 -0.20 -16.59
CA PRO A 133 -2.06 -0.14 -16.61
C PRO A 133 -1.46 -1.49 -16.19
N VAL A 134 -0.32 -1.83 -16.79
CA VAL A 134 0.56 -2.88 -16.31
C VAL A 134 1.12 -2.44 -14.96
N GLY A 135 1.20 -3.37 -14.01
CA GLY A 135 1.90 -3.14 -12.75
C GLY A 135 2.63 -4.40 -12.35
N ASP A 136 3.57 -4.27 -11.43
CA ASP A 136 4.24 -5.40 -10.84
C ASP A 136 4.60 -5.17 -9.37
N ALA A 137 4.95 -6.27 -8.70
CA ALA A 137 5.46 -6.29 -7.33
C ALA A 137 6.65 -7.24 -7.29
N TYR A 138 7.84 -6.69 -7.19
CA TYR A 138 9.08 -7.45 -7.07
C TYR A 138 9.26 -7.95 -5.64
N ILE A 139 9.62 -9.22 -5.50
CA ILE A 139 9.73 -9.89 -4.21
C ILE A 139 11.20 -10.20 -3.98
N ASP A 140 11.90 -9.20 -3.48
CA ASP A 140 13.32 -9.28 -3.15
C ASP A 140 13.64 -8.31 -2.00
N GLU A 141 14.77 -8.54 -1.36
CA GLU A 141 15.33 -7.62 -0.39
C GLU A 141 16.16 -6.53 -1.12
N PRO A 142 16.11 -5.26 -0.68
CA PRO A 142 15.41 -4.76 0.51
C PRO A 142 13.95 -4.33 0.27
N PHE A 143 13.38 -4.51 -0.93
CA PHE A 143 12.10 -3.89 -1.30
C PHE A 143 10.94 -4.27 -0.38
N GLN A 144 10.87 -5.53 0.05
CA GLN A 144 9.81 -6.00 0.94
C GLN A 144 9.83 -5.32 2.32
N ASP A 145 11.02 -5.05 2.86
CA ASP A 145 11.17 -4.28 4.10
C ASP A 145 10.76 -2.83 3.90
N LEU A 146 11.17 -2.23 2.78
CA LEU A 146 10.88 -0.84 2.45
C LEU A 146 9.36 -0.59 2.35
N VAL A 147 8.62 -1.46 1.66
CA VAL A 147 7.16 -1.33 1.56
C VAL A 147 6.44 -1.61 2.88
N LEU A 148 6.96 -2.53 3.70
CA LEU A 148 6.42 -2.79 5.04
C LEU A 148 6.59 -1.58 5.96
N ILE A 149 7.78 -0.97 5.98
CA ILE A 149 8.06 0.25 6.74
C ILE A 149 7.14 1.38 6.26
N ALA A 150 7.01 1.55 4.94
CA ALA A 150 6.17 2.59 4.37
C ALA A 150 4.68 2.40 4.74
N ALA A 151 4.15 1.17 4.65
CA ALA A 151 2.79 0.86 5.06
C ALA A 151 2.54 1.14 6.56
N TRP A 152 3.50 0.78 7.43
CA TRP A 152 3.40 1.05 8.86
C TRP A 152 3.45 2.55 9.18
N THR A 153 4.29 3.31 8.47
CA THR A 153 4.31 4.78 8.59
C THR A 153 2.97 5.39 8.18
N LEU A 154 2.38 4.94 7.07
CA LEU A 154 1.05 5.42 6.65
C LEU A 154 -0.03 5.10 7.68
N PHE A 155 -0.01 3.89 8.25
CA PHE A 155 -0.93 3.51 9.33
C PHE A 155 -0.84 4.48 10.52
N LYS A 156 0.38 4.82 10.98
CA LYS A 156 0.57 5.79 12.06
C LYS A 156 0.01 7.16 11.70
N VAL A 157 0.22 7.64 10.47
CA VAL A 157 -0.30 8.94 10.02
C VAL A 157 -1.82 8.97 10.08
N VAL A 158 -2.50 7.97 9.52
CA VAL A 158 -3.98 7.96 9.52
C VAL A 158 -4.57 7.77 10.92
N GLN A 159 -3.89 7.01 11.79
CA GLN A 159 -4.30 6.85 13.19
C GLN A 159 -4.25 8.19 13.97
N LEU A 160 -3.29 9.05 13.65
CA LEU A 160 -3.19 10.39 14.23
C LEU A 160 -4.18 11.36 13.57
N ALA A 161 -4.32 11.29 12.24
CA ALA A 161 -5.23 12.16 11.48
C ALA A 161 -6.70 11.97 11.90
N GLU A 162 -7.09 10.76 12.30
CA GLU A 162 -8.40 10.50 12.89
C GLU A 162 -8.71 11.40 14.10
N LYS A 163 -7.69 11.82 14.84
CA LYS A 163 -7.84 12.59 16.10
C LYS A 163 -7.36 14.02 15.98
N SER A 164 -6.74 14.41 14.87
CA SER A 164 -5.96 15.65 14.77
C SER A 164 -6.79 16.93 14.89
N LEU A 165 -8.09 16.89 14.58
CA LEU A 165 -8.98 18.04 14.77
C LEU A 165 -9.40 18.24 16.24
N ALA A 166 -9.36 17.18 17.06
CA ALA A 166 -9.76 17.23 18.46
C ALA A 166 -8.55 17.26 19.42
N ASP A 167 -7.37 16.82 18.96
CA ASP A 167 -6.16 16.69 19.76
C ASP A 167 -4.96 17.38 19.10
N PRO A 168 -4.55 18.57 19.60
CA PRO A 168 -3.36 19.27 19.13
C PRO A 168 -2.05 18.48 19.34
N ALA A 169 -2.02 17.46 20.21
CA ALA A 169 -0.87 16.57 20.32
C ALA A 169 -0.79 15.61 19.11
N ALA A 170 -1.93 15.15 18.59
CA ALA A 170 -1.98 14.31 17.39
C ALA A 170 -1.52 15.08 16.14
N GLU A 171 -1.93 16.33 16.00
CA GLU A 171 -1.45 17.22 14.93
C GLU A 171 0.08 17.38 14.98
N ARG A 172 0.65 17.73 16.15
CA ARG A 172 2.10 17.86 16.32
C ARG A 172 2.85 16.54 16.07
N ALA A 173 2.24 15.41 16.40
CA ALA A 173 2.81 14.10 16.12
C ALA A 173 2.82 13.81 14.60
N ILE A 174 1.82 14.23 13.83
CA ILE A 174 1.84 14.14 12.36
C ILE A 174 2.99 14.98 11.81
N GLU A 175 3.15 16.21 12.27
CA GLU A 175 4.27 17.08 11.85
C GLU A 175 5.63 16.43 12.12
N ALA A 176 5.79 15.78 13.27
CA ALA A 176 7.02 15.09 13.64
C ALA A 176 7.34 13.87 12.74
N LEU A 177 6.34 13.31 12.04
CA LEU A 177 6.52 12.20 11.09
C LEU A 177 6.97 12.66 9.69
N ALA A 178 7.20 13.96 9.47
CA ALA A 178 7.53 14.49 8.15
C ALA A 178 8.71 13.75 7.46
N GLU A 179 9.79 13.48 8.19
CA GLU A 179 10.93 12.74 7.62
C GLU A 179 10.60 11.28 7.32
N ASP A 180 9.88 10.61 8.22
CA ASP A 180 9.45 9.22 8.04
C ASP A 180 8.53 9.07 6.82
N VAL A 181 7.62 10.02 6.63
CA VAL A 181 6.69 10.05 5.49
C VAL A 181 7.43 10.34 4.19
N ASN A 182 8.44 11.21 4.20
CA ASN A 182 9.29 11.44 3.04
C ASN A 182 10.10 10.18 2.68
N ARG A 183 10.65 9.46 3.67
CA ARG A 183 11.30 8.17 3.45
C ARG A 183 10.33 7.14 2.87
N ALA A 184 9.14 7.00 3.46
CA ALA A 184 8.09 6.10 2.99
C ALA A 184 7.70 6.39 1.54
N ARG A 185 7.64 7.67 1.15
CA ARG A 185 7.42 8.05 -0.25
C ARG A 185 8.55 7.61 -1.17
N SER A 186 9.81 7.83 -0.78
CA SER A 186 10.96 7.36 -1.56
C SER A 186 10.94 5.85 -1.75
N TYR A 187 10.66 5.11 -0.68
CA TYR A 187 10.52 3.65 -0.69
C TYR A 187 9.42 3.17 -1.65
N ALA A 188 8.24 3.79 -1.56
CA ALA A 188 7.12 3.45 -2.43
C ALA A 188 7.42 3.79 -3.91
N ASN A 189 8.06 4.93 -4.17
CA ASN A 189 8.49 5.32 -5.51
C ASN A 189 9.51 4.34 -6.12
N GLU A 190 10.43 3.81 -5.32
CA GLU A 190 11.46 2.89 -5.78
C GLU A 190 10.83 1.60 -6.36
N THR A 191 9.77 1.11 -5.71
CA THR A 191 9.01 -0.03 -6.24
C THR A 191 8.37 0.28 -7.59
N ARG A 192 7.80 1.48 -7.78
CA ARG A 192 7.23 1.91 -9.07
C ARG A 192 8.30 2.05 -10.17
N HIS A 193 9.51 2.51 -9.84
CA HIS A 193 10.54 2.80 -10.84
C HIS A 193 11.08 1.54 -11.51
N LEU A 194 11.26 0.46 -10.75
CA LEU A 194 11.64 -0.85 -11.32
C LEU A 194 10.58 -1.37 -12.29
N CYS A 195 9.29 -1.19 -11.97
CA CYS A 195 8.20 -1.54 -12.88
C CYS A 195 8.34 -0.81 -14.22
N GLN A 196 8.69 0.48 -14.20
CA GLN A 196 8.81 1.29 -15.41
C GLN A 196 10.03 0.90 -16.24
N LEU A 197 11.19 0.70 -15.61
CA LEU A 197 12.43 0.34 -16.30
C LEU A 197 12.29 -1.01 -17.03
N MET A 198 11.81 -2.05 -16.35
CA MET A 198 11.64 -3.39 -16.95
C MET A 198 10.61 -3.43 -18.09
N ASN A 199 9.61 -2.56 -18.06
CA ASN A 199 8.64 -2.42 -19.13
C ASN A 199 9.15 -1.55 -20.29
N SER A 200 10.10 -0.64 -20.03
CA SER A 200 10.72 0.22 -21.04
C SER A 200 11.85 -0.48 -21.83
N GLU A 201 12.54 -1.45 -21.23
CA GLU A 201 13.59 -2.25 -21.90
C GLU A 201 13.05 -3.30 -22.90
N LYS A 202 11.73 -3.34 -23.15
CA LYS A 202 11.10 -4.21 -24.15
C LYS A 202 10.85 -3.54 -25.51
N TYR A 203 11.53 -2.44 -25.81
CA TYR A 203 11.57 -1.81 -27.15
C TYR A 203 12.99 -1.47 -27.56
#